data_AF-A0A3D4AWQ2-F1
#
_entry.id   AF-A0A3D4AWQ2-F1
#
_cell.length_a   1.000
_cell.length_b   1.000
_cell.length_c   1.000
_cell.angle_alpha   90.00
_cell.angle_beta   90.00
_cell.angle_gamma   90.00
#
_symmetry.space_group_name_H-M   'P 1'
#
loop_
_entity.id
_entity.type
_entity.pdbx_description
1 polymer ?
#
loop_
_entity_poly.entity_id
_entity_poly.type
_entity_poly.pdbx_seq_one_letter_code
_entity_poly.pdbx_strand_id
1 'polypeptide(L)' 'RNREEAMTRTERALEEFIIEGVKTTIPFHSYMLKHPTFRSGQAHINLVETMMAQDRLQEEMAAIK' A
#
# COMPACT_ATOMS: atom_id res chain seq x y z
N ARG A 1 -4.14 18.18 14.42
CA ARG A 1 -3.08 17.84 13.45
C ARG A 1 -2.22 16.70 14.02
N ASN A 2 -2.69 15.45 13.93
CA ASN A 2 -1.93 14.26 14.35
C ASN A 2 -1.76 13.30 13.16
N ARG A 3 -0.98 12.22 13.34
CA ARG A 3 -0.70 11.24 12.27
C ARG A 3 -1.98 10.57 11.77
N GLU A 4 -2.91 10.22 12.66
CA GLU A 4 -4.17 9.59 12.28
C GLU A 4 -5.03 10.49 11.40
N GLU A 5 -5.20 11.75 11.79
CA GLU A 5 -5.90 12.76 11.00
C GLU A 5 -5.28 12.93 9.61
N ALA A 6 -3.94 12.91 9.51
CA ALA A 6 -3.24 12.96 8.23
C ALA A 6 -3.48 11.69 7.38
N MET A 7 -3.50 10.51 8.00
CA MET A 7 -3.80 9.25 7.31
C MET A 7 -5.24 9.25 6.78
N THR A 8 -6.22 9.58 7.62
CA THR A 8 -7.64 9.64 7.22
C THR A 8 -7.88 10.66 6.10
N ARG A 9 -7.23 11.82 6.17
CA ARG A 9 -7.32 12.82 5.09
C ARG A 9 -6.72 12.31 3.79
N THR A 10 -5.61 11.59 3.85
CA THR A 10 -4.96 11.03 2.66
C THR A 10 -5.79 9.90 2.06
N GLU A 11 -6.36 9.02 2.88
CA GLU A 11 -7.26 7.95 2.43
C GLU A 11 -8.45 8.50 1.65
N ARG A 12 -9.17 9.48 2.22
CA ARG A 12 -10.26 10.16 1.52
C ARG A 12 -9.81 10.82 0.22
N ALA A 13 -8.67 11.51 0.25
CA ALA A 13 -8.15 12.18 -0.93
C ALA A 13 -7.85 11.20 -2.07
N LEU A 14 -7.35 10.00 -1.77
CA LEU A 14 -7.09 8.96 -2.77
C LEU A 14 -8.37 8.31 -3.29
N GLU A 15 -9.40 8.15 -2.45
CA GLU A 15 -10.71 7.61 -2.85
C GLU A 15 -11.48 8.56 -3.77
N GLU A 16 -11.38 9.87 -3.52
CA GLU A 16 -12.04 10.91 -4.31
C GLU A 16 -11.24 11.28 -5.60
N PHE A 17 -10.01 10.75 -5.78
CA PHE A 17 -9.13 11.10 -6.91
C PHE A 17 -9.47 10.30 -8.17
N ILE A 18 -10.11 10.95 -9.14
CA ILE A 18 -10.50 10.35 -10.43
C ILE A 18 -9.47 10.73 -11.50
N ILE A 19 -8.78 9.73 -12.06
CA ILE A 19 -7.89 9.87 -13.22
C ILE A 19 -8.35 8.90 -14.30
N GLU A 20 -8.50 9.41 -15.52
CA GLU A 20 -8.88 8.63 -16.69
C GLU A 20 -7.74 8.57 -17.71
N GLY A 21 -7.70 7.52 -18.52
CA GLY A 21 -6.79 7.39 -19.65
C GLY A 21 -5.36 6.93 -19.34
N VAL A 22 -4.98 6.81 -18.05
CA VAL A 22 -3.65 6.31 -17.65
C VAL A 22 -3.73 5.44 -16.40
N LYS A 23 -2.83 4.44 -16.32
CA LYS A 23 -2.62 3.69 -15.08
C LYS A 23 -1.94 4.57 -14.05
N THR A 24 -2.34 4.44 -12.78
CA THR A 24 -1.81 5.24 -11.68
C THR A 24 -1.33 4.33 -10.56
N THR A 25 -0.53 4.90 -9.66
CA THR A 25 -0.07 4.24 -8.44
C THR A 25 -1.04 4.40 -7.26
N ILE A 26 -2.23 4.98 -7.48
CA ILE A 26 -3.24 5.20 -6.42
C ILE A 26 -3.57 3.88 -5.70
N PRO A 27 -3.85 2.76 -6.38
CA PRO A 27 -4.16 1.50 -5.70
C PRO A 27 -3.06 1.05 -4.74
N PHE A 28 -1.79 1.20 -5.15
CA PHE A 28 -0.64 0.87 -4.32
C PHE A 28 -0.56 1.74 -3.06
N HIS A 29 -0.77 3.06 -3.18
CA HIS A 29 -0.72 3.96 -2.04
C HIS A 29 -1.89 3.72 -1.08
N SER A 30 -3.09 3.43 -1.59
CA SER A 30 -4.24 3.05 -0.79
C SER A 30 -4.01 1.74 -0.03
N TYR A 31 -3.36 0.76 -0.67
CA TYR A 31 -2.96 -0.47 -0.02
C TYR A 31 -1.91 -0.21 1.09
N MET A 32 -0.87 0.57 0.81
CA MET A 32 0.18 0.90 1.78
C MET A 32 -0.35 1.65 3.01
N LEU A 33 -1.32 2.55 2.85
CA LEU A 33 -1.96 3.26 3.97
C LEU A 33 -2.71 2.32 4.93
N LYS A 34 -3.18 1.18 4.43
CA LYS A 34 -3.86 0.15 5.21
C LYS A 34 -2.88 -0.89 5.79
N HIS A 35 -1.63 -0.93 5.31
CA HIS A 35 -0.63 -1.91 5.73
C HIS A 35 -0.24 -1.74 7.22
N PRO A 36 -0.29 -2.80 8.05
CA PRO A 36 -0.05 -2.70 9.50
C PRO A 36 1.31 -2.11 9.88
N THR A 37 2.38 -2.49 9.17
CA THR A 37 3.74 -1.96 9.42
C THR A 37 3.82 -0.46 9.12
N PHE A 38 3.07 0.01 8.14
CA PHE A 38 3.01 1.44 7.81
C PHE A 38 2.19 2.21 8.84
N ARG A 39 1.04 1.66 9.25
CA ARG A 39 0.16 2.26 10.26
C ARG A 39 0.81 2.35 11.65
N SER A 40 1.53 1.30 12.06
CA SER A 40 2.28 1.27 13.33
C SER A 40 3.51 2.18 13.35
N GLY A 41 3.91 2.75 12.20
CA GLY A 41 5.09 3.60 12.10
C GLY A 41 6.42 2.85 12.09
N GLN A 42 6.41 1.52 11.93
CA GLN A 42 7.59 0.64 11.91
C GLN A 42 8.11 0.39 10.49
N ALA A 43 7.75 1.25 9.54
CA ALA A 43 8.23 1.17 8.17
C ALA A 43 9.73 1.45 8.09
N HIS A 44 10.43 0.68 7.26
CA HIS A 44 11.86 0.81 6.97
C HIS A 44 12.07 0.84 5.46
N ILE A 45 13.28 1.21 5.03
CA ILE A 45 13.61 1.47 3.61
C ILE A 45 13.29 0.29 2.67
N ASN A 46 13.39 -0.95 3.16
CA ASN A 46 13.20 -2.17 2.37
C ASN A 46 11.80 -2.78 2.52
N LEU A 47 10.85 -2.09 3.16
CA LEU A 47 9.51 -2.62 3.42
C LEU A 47 8.82 -3.08 2.13
N VAL A 48 8.83 -2.23 1.10
CA VAL A 48 8.16 -2.52 -0.18
C VAL A 48 8.84 -3.67 -0.91
N GLU A 49 10.17 -3.69 -0.96
CA GLU A 49 10.93 -4.75 -1.61
C GLU A 49 10.66 -6.12 -0.96
N THR A 50 10.66 -6.15 0.38
CA THR A 50 10.41 -7.37 1.16
C THR A 50 8.98 -7.89 0.91
N MET A 51 8.00 -6.99 0.92
CA MET A 51 6.60 -7.32 0.66
C MET A 51 6.40 -7.87 -0.76
N MET A 52 6.96 -7.19 -1.78
CA MET A 52 6.87 -7.67 -3.16
C MET A 52 7.57 -9.01 -3.36
N ALA A 53 8.66 -9.29 -2.62
CA ALA A 53 9.30 -10.60 -2.64
C ALA A 53 8.41 -11.68 -2.02
N GLN A 54 7.71 -11.37 -0.92
CA GLN A 54 6.75 -12.28 -0.29
C GLN A 54 5.57 -12.59 -1.22
N ASP A 55 5.01 -11.58 -1.88
CA ASP A 55 3.89 -11.76 -2.83
C ASP A 55 4.28 -12.73 -3.95
N ARG A 56 5.47 -12.54 -4.56
CA ARG A 56 5.98 -13.45 -5.59
C ARG A 56 6.15 -14.89 -5.09
N LEU A 57 6.71 -15.06 -3.89
CA LEU A 57 6.87 -16.39 -3.29
C LEU A 57 5.50 -17.06 -3.05
N GLN A 58 4.49 -16.30 -2.62
CA GLN A 58 3.14 -16.83 -2.44
C GLN A 58 2.51 -17.28 -3.76
N GLU A 59 2.70 -16.51 -4.84
CA GLU A 59 2.26 -16.88 -6.19
C GLU A 59 2.93 -18.17 -6.68
N GLU A 60 4.25 -18.29 -6.52
CA GLU A 60 5.01 -19.50 -6.88
C GLU A 60 4.55 -20.72 -6.08
N MET A 61 4.37 -20.58 -4.76
CA MET A 61 3.89 -21.66 -3.89
C MET A 61 2.45 -22.07 -4.21
N ALA A 62 1.59 -21.12 -4.61
CA ALA A 62 0.22 -21.41 -5.00
C ALA A 62 0.15 -22.16 -6.33
N ALA A 63 1.07 -21.91 -7.26
CA ALA A 63 1.14 -22.59 -8.56
C ALA A 63 1.65 -24.04 -8.50
N ILE A 64 2.29 -24.44 -7.39
CA ILE A 64 2.78 -25.81 -7.16
C ILE A 64 1.68 -26.73 -6.57
N LYS A 65 0.59 -26.16 -6.06
CA LYS A 65 -0.59 -26.91 -5.59
C LYS A 65 -1.53 -27.28 -6.73
#